data_AF-A0ABD5DWQ3-F1
#
_entry.id   AF-A0ABD5DWQ3-F1
#
_cell.length_a   1.000
_cell.length_b   1.000
_cell.length_c   1.000
_cell.angle_alpha   90.00
_cell.angle_beta   90.00
_cell.angle_gamma   90.00
#
_symmetry.space_group_name_H-M   'P 1'
#
loop_
_entity.id
_entity.type
_entity.pdbx_description
1 polymer ?
#
loop_
_entity_poly.entity_id
_entity_poly.type
_entity_poly.pdbx_seq_one_letter_code
_entity_poly.pdbx_strand_id
1 'polypeptide(L)'
;KENGKEVVIKVIRPDILPIIKADMKLIYRLARWVPRLLPDGRRLRPQEVVREYEKTLLDELNLLRESANAIQLRRNFEDSP
;
A
#
# COMPACT_ATOMS: atom_id res chain seq x y z
N LYS A 1 -16.16 25.39 -16.71
CA LYS A 1 -15.97 26.22 -15.51
C LYS A 1 -14.57 25.92 -14.98
N GLU A 2 -13.59 26.78 -15.27
CA GLU A 2 -12.28 26.70 -14.65
C GLU A 2 -12.30 27.62 -13.44
N ASN A 3 -12.41 27.04 -12.25
CA ASN A 3 -12.57 27.81 -11.01
C ASN A 3 -11.22 28.32 -10.46
N GLY A 4 -10.14 28.24 -11.23
CA GLY A 4 -8.80 28.76 -10.90
C GLY A 4 -8.14 28.16 -9.65
N LYS A 5 -8.69 27.10 -9.07
CA LYS A 5 -8.17 26.50 -7.84
C LYS A 5 -6.97 25.60 -8.16
N GLU A 6 -5.94 25.73 -7.33
CA GLU A 6 -4.80 24.81 -7.34
C GLU A 6 -5.28 23.38 -7.01
N VAL A 7 -4.83 22.41 -7.79
CA VAL A 7 -5.19 20.99 -7.64
C VAL A 7 -3.94 20.13 -7.67
N VAL A 8 -3.96 19.06 -6.88
CA VAL A 8 -2.94 18.01 -6.90
C VAL A 8 -3.54 16.76 -7.51
N ILE A 9 -2.89 16.19 -8.52
CA ILE A 9 -3.36 14.98 -9.22
C ILE A 9 -2.45 13.81 -8.85
N LYS A 10 -2.97 12.85 -8.09
CA LYS A 10 -2.28 11.60 -7.78
C LYS A 10 -2.56 10.58 -8.89
N VAL A 11 -1.51 10.10 -9.56
CA VAL A 11 -1.62 9.17 -10.70
C VAL A 11 -0.94 7.85 -10.34
N ILE A 12 -1.64 6.73 -10.58
CA ILE A 12 -1.04 5.39 -10.48
C ILE A 12 -0.39 5.06 -11.82
N ARG A 13 0.82 4.48 -11.78
CA ARG A 13 1.52 4.03 -12.99
C ARG A 13 0.65 2.99 -13.72
N PRO A 14 0.44 3.14 -15.04
CA PRO A 14 -0.25 2.13 -15.82
C PRO A 14 0.48 0.78 -15.72
N ASP A 15 -0.27 -0.32 -15.75
CA ASP A 15 0.26 -1.68 -15.74
C ASP A 15 1.18 -2.03 -14.55
N ILE A 16 1.01 -1.34 -13.41
CA ILE A 16 1.79 -1.62 -12.20
C ILE A 16 1.42 -2.96 -11.54
N LEU A 17 0.18 -3.42 -11.71
CA LEU A 17 -0.34 -4.64 -11.06
C LEU A 17 0.46 -5.91 -11.42
N PRO A 18 0.76 -6.20 -12.72
CA PRO A 18 1.66 -7.29 -13.09
C PRO A 18 3.04 -7.21 -12.44
N ILE A 19 3.62 -6.00 -12.37
CA ILE A 19 4.95 -5.76 -11.78
C ILE A 19 4.93 -6.09 -10.29
N ILE A 20 3.94 -5.54 -9.57
CA ILE A 20 3.75 -5.82 -8.14
C ILE A 20 3.61 -7.33 -7.88
N LYS A 21 2.83 -8.05 -8.68
CA LYS A 21 2.67 -9.50 -8.54
C LYS A 21 4.00 -10.26 -8.74
N ALA A 22 4.82 -9.84 -9.69
CA ALA A 22 6.13 -10.43 -9.93
C ALA A 22 7.07 -10.19 -8.74
N ASP A 23 7.10 -8.97 -8.21
CA ASP A 23 7.91 -8.59 -7.06
C ASP A 23 7.47 -9.32 -5.79
N MET A 24 6.16 -9.39 -5.54
CA MET A 24 5.62 -10.15 -4.40
C MET A 24 6.02 -11.61 -4.47
N LYS A 25 5.99 -12.24 -5.65
CA LYS A 25 6.44 -13.63 -5.83
C LYS A 25 7.91 -13.81 -5.46
N LEU A 26 8.77 -12.84 -5.78
CA LEU A 26 10.18 -12.84 -5.38
C LEU A 26 10.32 -12.70 -3.86
N ILE A 27 9.61 -11.74 -3.26
CA ILE A 27 9.66 -11.48 -1.82
C ILE A 27 9.16 -12.69 -1.02
N TYR A 28 8.07 -13.35 -1.45
CA TYR A 28 7.60 -14.60 -0.84
C TYR A 28 8.60 -15.75 -0.96
N ARG A 29 9.39 -15.80 -2.04
CA ARG A 29 10.49 -16.78 -2.14
C ARG A 29 11.53 -16.47 -1.08
N LEU A 30 12.00 -15.23 -0.97
CA LEU A 30 12.98 -14.83 0.03
C LEU A 30 12.49 -15.10 1.46
N ALA A 31 11.24 -14.76 1.78
CA ALA A 31 10.63 -15.00 3.08
C ALA A 31 10.59 -16.48 3.49
N ARG A 32 10.60 -17.43 2.54
CA ARG A 32 10.72 -18.87 2.84
C ARG A 32 12.15 -19.28 3.21
N TRP A 33 13.16 -18.55 2.75
CA TRP A 33 14.57 -18.83 3.04
C TRP A 33 15.05 -18.15 4.33
N VAL A 34 14.48 -16.98 4.67
CA VAL A 34 14.84 -16.20 5.87
C VAL A 34 14.86 -17.04 7.16
N PRO A 35 13.86 -17.88 7.49
CA PRO A 35 13.88 -18.71 8.70
C PRO A 35 14.96 -19.79 8.72
N ARG A 36 15.53 -20.13 7.56
CA ARG A 36 16.57 -21.16 7.41
C ARG A 36 17.98 -20.58 7.47
N LEU A 37 18.14 -19.30 7.11
CA LEU A 37 19.43 -18.62 7.02
C LEU A 37 19.76 -17.77 8.25
N LEU A 38 18.75 -17.36 9.01
CA LEU A 38 18.92 -16.50 10.18
C LEU A 38 18.50 -17.24 11.47
N PRO A 39 19.35 -17.26 12.52
CA PRO A 39 19.05 -17.91 13.80
C PRO A 39 17.74 -17.44 14.45
N ASP A 40 17.41 -16.14 14.30
CA ASP A 40 16.17 -15.52 14.80
C ASP A 40 15.04 -15.48 13.75
N GLY A 41 15.25 -16.03 12.56
CA GLY A 41 14.33 -15.88 11.42
C GLY A 41 12.93 -16.50 11.64
N ARG A 42 12.78 -17.42 12.61
CA ARG A 42 11.47 -17.95 13.03
C ARG A 42 10.62 -16.94 13.80
N ARG A 43 11.23 -16.05 14.60
CA ARG A 43 10.50 -15.06 15.42
C ARG A 43 9.93 -13.92 14.58
N LEU A 44 10.58 -13.62 13.46
CA LEU A 44 10.18 -12.55 12.54
C LEU A 44 8.93 -12.87 11.71
N ARG A 45 8.47 -14.14 11.72
CA ARG A 45 7.33 -14.61 10.92
C ARG A 45 7.31 -14.01 9.51
N PRO A 46 8.41 -14.15 8.73
CA PRO A 46 8.62 -13.37 7.52
C PRO A 46 7.53 -13.57 6.47
N GLN A 47 6.88 -14.74 6.41
CA GLN A 47 5.76 -14.96 5.51
C GLN A 47 4.49 -14.17 5.90
N GLU A 48 4.24 -14.00 7.20
CA GLU A 48 3.10 -13.20 7.70
C GLU A 48 3.34 -11.72 7.39
N VAL A 49 4.57 -11.23 7.60
CA VAL A 49 4.94 -9.85 7.26
C VAL A 49 4.73 -9.56 5.78
N VAL A 50 5.20 -10.47 4.90
CA VAL A 50 5.03 -10.30 3.45
C VAL A 50 3.56 -10.33 3.03
N ARG A 51 2.73 -11.15 3.71
CA ARG A 51 1.29 -11.19 3.46
C ARG A 51 0.60 -9.88 3.85
N GLU A 52 0.93 -9.31 5.00
CA GLU A 52 0.36 -8.03 5.43
C GLU A 52 0.83 -6.88 4.54
N TYR A 53 2.09 -6.94 4.10
CA TYR A 53 2.64 -6.01 3.12
C TYR A 53 1.90 -6.07 1.78
N GLU A 54 1.67 -7.26 1.22
CA GLU A 54 0.91 -7.45 -0.03
C GLU A 54 -0.48 -6.83 0.06
N LYS A 55 -1.18 -7.11 1.17
CA LYS A 55 -2.53 -6.60 1.41
C LYS A 55 -2.53 -5.07 1.48
N THR A 56 -1.61 -4.49 2.26
CA THR A 56 -1.48 -3.03 2.39
C THR A 56 -1.18 -2.39 1.04
N LEU A 57 -0.23 -2.94 0.28
CA LEU A 57 0.16 -2.43 -1.02
C LEU A 57 -1.01 -2.46 -2.03
N LEU A 58 -1.81 -3.53 -2.03
CA LEU A 58 -2.99 -3.62 -2.90
C LEU A 58 -4.10 -2.65 -2.46
N ASP A 59 -4.28 -2.44 -1.17
CA ASP A 59 -5.23 -1.47 -0.64
C ASP A 59 -4.87 -0.03 -1.04
N GLU A 60 -3.57 0.31 -1.08
CA GLU A 60 -3.09 1.64 -1.52
C GLU A 60 -3.34 1.92 -3.00
N LEU A 61 -3.44 0.90 -3.85
CA LEU A 61 -3.81 1.09 -5.26
C LEU A 61 -5.26 1.54 -5.43
N ASN A 62 -6.09 1.46 -4.38
CA ASN A 62 -7.47 1.90 -4.42
C ASN A 62 -7.61 3.38 -4.02
N LEU A 63 -7.36 4.26 -5.01
CA LEU A 63 -7.52 5.71 -4.84
C LEU A 63 -8.93 6.15 -4.47
N LEU A 64 -9.98 5.36 -4.80
CA LEU A 64 -11.36 5.69 -4.44
C LEU A 64 -11.56 5.60 -2.92
N ARG A 65 -10.97 4.58 -2.30
CA ARG A 65 -10.98 4.41 -0.84
C ARG A 65 -10.21 5.52 -0.14
N GLU A 66 -9.04 5.89 -0.67
CA GLU A 66 -8.27 7.04 -0.18
C GLU A 66 -9.06 8.35 -0.30
N SER A 67 -9.73 8.57 -1.44
CA SER A 67 -10.56 9.75 -1.68
C SER A 67 -11.74 9.83 -0.72
N ALA A 68 -12.42 8.71 -0.45
CA ALA A 68 -13.52 8.64 0.51
C ALA A 68 -13.04 9.00 1.93
N ASN A 69 -11.91 8.45 2.36
CA ASN A 69 -11.31 8.77 3.65
C ASN A 69 -10.89 10.24 3.74
N ALA A 70 -10.33 10.82 2.67
CA ALA A 70 -9.93 12.22 2.62
C ALA A 70 -11.13 13.17 2.71
N ILE A 71 -12.26 12.84 2.06
CA ILE A 71 -13.51 13.59 2.16
C ILE A 71 -14.05 13.52 3.59
N GLN A 72 -14.04 12.33 4.20
CA GLN A 72 -14.48 12.17 5.58
C GLN A 72 -13.59 12.91 6.56
N LEU A 73 -12.26 12.88 6.37
CA LEU A 73 -11.31 13.63 7.17
C LEU A 73 -11.60 15.13 7.06
N ARG A 74 -11.79 15.66 5.85
CA ARG A 74 -12.19 17.06 5.67
C ARG A 74 -13.44 17.40 6.47
N ARG A 75 -14.50 16.60 6.38
CA ARG A 75 -15.76 16.82 7.13
C ARG A 75 -15.54 16.83 8.64
N ASN A 76 -14.73 15.92 9.16
CA ASN A 76 -14.45 15.84 10.60
C ASN A 76 -13.69 17.08 11.13
N PHE A 77 -13.01 17.81 10.24
CA PHE A 77 -12.20 18.98 10.59
C PHE A 77 -12.80 20.30 10.08
N GLU A 78 -14.03 20.31 9.55
CA GLU A 78 -14.68 21.54 9.06
C GLU A 78 -14.83 22.61 10.16
N ASP A 79 -14.96 22.19 11.43
CA ASP A 79 -15.12 23.06 12.60
C ASP A 79 -13.96 22.95 13.61
N SER A 80 -12.82 22.37 13.21
CA SER A 80 -11.64 22.35 14.09
C SER A 80 -11.03 23.75 14.20
N PRO A 81 -10.62 24.19 15.42
CA PRO A 81 -10.07 25.51 15.67
C PRO A 81 -8.72 25.77 14.98
#